data_AF-A0A7V9H5Q5-F1
#
_entry.id   AF-A0A7V9H5Q5-F1
#
_cell.length_a   1.000
_cell.length_b   1.000
_cell.length_c   1.000
_cell.angle_alpha   90.00
_cell.angle_beta   90.00
_cell.angle_gamma   90.00
#
_symmetry.space_group_name_H-M   'P 1'
#
loop_
_entity.id
_entity.type
_entity.pdbx_description
1 polymer ?
#
loop_
_entity_poly.entity_id
_entity_poly.type
_entity_poly.pdbx_seq_one_letter_code
_entity_poly.pdbx_strand_id
1 'polypeptide(L)'
;DRHGFGHVKIFASGGIDVDYILHLNPVCDAYGVGGAIADAPMVDYSLDIVEVNGEDRSKRGKRGGRKRLLELDDGTRKVLPANAPQPEGARDAQRPIEEASGDGDIHALRERVLAQLATGVFVL
;
A
#
# COMPACT_ATOMS: atom_id res chain seq x y z
N ASP A 1 -0.98 30.68 24.71
CA ASP A 1 -0.40 31.94 24.18
C ASP A 1 -0.47 33.15 25.10
N ARG A 2 -1.62 33.50 25.69
CA ARG A 2 -1.76 34.70 26.56
C ARG A 2 -0.72 34.82 27.69
N HIS A 3 -0.13 33.71 28.13
CA HIS A 3 0.92 33.67 29.15
C HIS A 3 2.36 33.56 28.58
N GLY A 4 2.55 33.74 27.27
CA GLY A 4 3.87 33.71 26.62
C GLY A 4 4.40 32.33 26.21
N PHE A 5 3.63 31.25 26.42
CA PHE A 5 4.06 29.86 26.17
C PHE A 5 3.73 29.31 24.77
N GLY A 6 3.83 30.12 23.72
CA GLY A 6 3.51 29.66 22.34
C GLY A 6 4.48 28.61 21.76
N HIS A 7 5.59 28.34 22.44
CA HIS A 7 6.53 27.28 22.08
C HIS A 7 6.07 25.88 22.54
N VAL A 8 5.09 25.80 23.44
CA VAL A 8 4.55 24.52 23.93
C VAL A 8 3.70 23.92 22.83
N LYS A 9 4.07 22.71 22.40
CA LYS A 9 3.37 21.98 21.34
C LYS A 9 2.18 21.21 21.88
N ILE A 10 1.20 20.96 21.01
CA ILE A 10 -0.03 20.24 21.34
C ILE A 10 0.05 18.82 20.78
N PHE A 11 -0.09 17.84 21.66
CA PHE A 11 -0.14 16.41 21.33
C PHE A 11 -1.53 15.86 21.69
N ALA A 12 -2.23 15.27 20.72
CA ALA A 12 -3.55 14.66 20.93
C ALA A 12 -3.49 13.12 20.85
N SER A 13 -4.24 12.43 21.69
CA SER A 13 -4.33 10.96 21.68
C SER A 13 -5.67 10.47 22.24
N GLY A 14 -5.95 9.18 22.06
CA GLY A 14 -7.18 8.53 22.51
C GLY A 14 -8.28 8.63 21.46
N GLY A 15 -8.59 7.50 20.80
CA GLY A 15 -9.63 7.45 19.77
C GLY A 15 -9.33 8.27 18.51
N ILE A 16 -8.06 8.60 18.25
CA ILE A 16 -7.65 9.34 17.05
C ILE A 16 -7.72 8.44 15.82
N ASP A 17 -8.52 8.83 14.83
CA ASP A 17 -8.62 8.25 13.49
C ASP A 17 -8.34 9.33 12.42
N VAL A 18 -8.58 9.02 11.14
CA VAL A 18 -8.35 9.95 10.02
C VAL A 18 -9.18 11.22 10.16
N ASP A 19 -10.46 11.12 10.52
CA ASP A 19 -11.36 12.27 10.62
C ASP A 19 -10.95 13.21 11.75
N TYR A 20 -10.57 12.66 12.90
CA TYR A 20 -10.03 13.45 14.02
C TYR A 20 -8.70 14.13 13.65
N ILE A 21 -7.80 13.46 12.94
CA ILE A 21 -6.54 14.07 12.47
C ILE A 21 -6.85 15.26 11.56
N LEU A 22 -7.73 15.09 10.57
CA LEU A 22 -8.09 16.17 9.65
C LEU A 22 -8.74 17.36 10.37
N HIS A 23 -9.59 17.09 11.36
CA HIS A 23 -10.22 18.13 12.18
C HIS A 23 -9.21 18.88 13.07
N LEU A 24 -8.24 18.17 13.64
CA LEU A 24 -7.28 18.71 14.62
C LEU A 24 -5.99 19.27 13.98
N ASN A 25 -5.71 19.00 12.71
CA ASN A 25 -4.53 19.48 11.99
C ASN A 25 -4.27 20.99 12.11
N PRO A 26 -5.27 21.88 12.16
CA PRO A 26 -5.01 23.31 12.35
C PRO A 26 -4.44 23.68 13.72
N VAL A 27 -4.52 22.80 14.73
CA VAL A 27 -4.20 23.12 16.14
C VAL A 27 -3.25 22.14 16.83
N CYS A 28 -3.12 20.90 16.35
CA CYS A 28 -2.24 19.89 16.94
C CYS A 28 -0.92 19.78 16.17
N ASP A 29 0.18 19.55 16.90
CA ASP A 29 1.51 19.31 16.31
C ASP A 29 1.82 17.82 16.13
N ALA A 30 1.16 16.95 16.90
CA ALA A 30 1.43 15.51 16.90
C ALA A 30 0.24 14.68 17.42
N TYR A 31 0.23 13.39 17.05
CA TYR A 31 -0.85 12.46 17.35
C TYR A 31 -0.36 11.14 17.92
N GLY A 32 -1.08 10.60 18.89
CA GLY A 32 -1.00 9.21 19.32
C GLY A 32 -2.16 8.41 18.74
N VAL A 33 -1.87 7.60 17.71
CA VAL A 33 -2.85 6.75 17.02
C VAL A 33 -2.70 5.31 17.51
N GLY A 34 -3.78 4.76 18.08
CA GLY A 34 -3.81 3.42 18.64
C GLY A 34 -4.68 2.47 17.81
N GLY A 35 -5.89 2.18 18.32
CA GLY A 35 -6.82 1.20 17.76
C GLY A 35 -7.09 1.36 16.26
N ALA A 36 -7.15 2.59 15.73
CA ALA A 36 -7.34 2.83 14.30
C ALA A 36 -6.26 2.19 13.40
N ILE A 37 -5.06 1.92 13.94
CA ILE A 37 -3.98 1.18 13.25
C ILE A 37 -3.91 -0.25 13.77
N ALA A 38 -3.86 -0.42 15.10
CA ALA A 38 -3.59 -1.72 15.72
C ALA A 38 -4.73 -2.74 15.53
N ASP A 39 -5.97 -2.27 15.39
CA ASP A 39 -7.18 -3.08 15.15
C ASP A 39 -7.77 -2.79 13.75
N ALA A 40 -6.93 -2.36 12.80
CA ALA A 40 -7.37 -2.12 11.44
C ALA A 40 -7.93 -3.42 10.82
N PRO A 41 -9.03 -3.34 10.03
CA PRO A 41 -9.59 -4.50 9.37
C PRO A 41 -8.54 -5.23 8.53
N MET A 42 -8.49 -6.56 8.66
CA MET A 42 -7.56 -7.36 7.87
C MET A 42 -7.96 -7.37 6.40
N VAL A 43 -6.97 -7.30 5.50
CA VAL A 43 -7.18 -7.57 4.08
C VAL A 43 -7.32 -9.08 3.90
N ASP A 44 -8.51 -9.53 3.47
CA ASP A 44 -8.83 -10.94 3.26
C ASP A 44 -8.15 -11.50 1.99
N TYR A 45 -6.87 -11.86 2.12
CA TYR A 45 -6.11 -12.50 1.06
C TYR A 45 -6.42 -14.00 0.99
N SER A 46 -6.65 -14.50 -0.23
CA SER A 46 -6.77 -15.93 -0.49
C SER A 46 -5.59 -16.46 -1.30
N LEU A 47 -5.22 -17.71 -1.03
CA LEU A 47 -4.28 -18.47 -1.86
C LEU A 47 -5.05 -19.54 -2.63
N ASP A 48 -4.94 -19.49 -3.95
CA ASP A 48 -5.64 -20.39 -4.86
C ASP A 48 -4.68 -20.92 -5.92
N ILE A 49 -4.78 -22.22 -6.21
CA ILE A 49 -4.14 -22.81 -7.38
C ILE A 49 -4.83 -22.25 -8.62
N VAL A 50 -4.04 -21.69 -9.54
CA VAL A 50 -4.52 -21.16 -10.83
C VAL A 50 -4.01 -21.96 -12.02
N GLU A 51 -2.99 -22.80 -11.83
CA GLU A 51 -2.33 -23.56 -12.87
C GLU A 51 -1.74 -24.85 -12.29
N VAL A 52 -1.88 -25.97 -13.00
CA VAL A 52 -1.26 -27.26 -12.67
C VAL A 52 -0.68 -27.85 -13.96
N ASN A 53 0.60 -28.22 -13.94
CA ASN A 53 1.31 -28.75 -15.11
C ASN A 53 1.23 -27.84 -16.36
N GLY A 54 1.16 -26.52 -16.17
CA GLY A 54 1.02 -25.54 -17.26
C GLY A 54 -0.40 -25.37 -17.82
N GLU A 55 -1.38 -26.12 -17.29
CA GLU A 55 -2.79 -25.98 -17.66
C GLU A 55 -3.55 -25.14 -16.63
N ASP A 56 -4.49 -24.32 -17.08
CA ASP A 56 -5.42 -23.62 -16.20
C ASP A 56 -6.26 -24.62 -15.39
N ARG A 57 -6.12 -24.58 -14.06
CA ARG A 57 -6.85 -25.41 -13.09
C ARG A 57 -7.29 -24.57 -11.91
N SER A 58 -8.22 -23.65 -12.16
CA SER A 58 -8.79 -22.75 -11.16
C SER A 58 -10.17 -23.18 -10.65
N LYS A 59 -10.47 -22.81 -9.41
CA LYS A 59 -11.80 -22.99 -8.79
C LYS A 59 -12.80 -21.98 -9.37
N ARG A 60 -14.11 -22.29 -9.31
CA ARG A 60 -15.17 -21.34 -9.65
C ARG A 60 -15.01 -20.03 -8.88
N GLY A 61 -15.08 -18.91 -9.59
CA GLY A 61 -14.93 -17.57 -9.01
C GLY A 61 -13.48 -17.06 -8.95
N LYS A 62 -12.49 -17.85 -9.38
CA LYS A 62 -11.09 -17.42 -9.49
C LYS A 62 -10.70 -17.28 -10.97
N ARG A 63 -9.87 -16.29 -11.27
CA ARG A 63 -9.29 -16.12 -12.61
C ARG A 63 -8.15 -17.12 -12.76
N GLY A 64 -8.22 -18.02 -13.73
CA GLY A 64 -7.24 -19.07 -13.96
C GLY A 64 -5.99 -18.66 -14.73
N GLY A 65 -5.04 -19.60 -14.83
CA GLY A 65 -3.73 -19.45 -15.49
C GLY A 65 -2.75 -18.54 -14.77
N ARG A 66 -1.44 -18.67 -15.07
CA ARG A 66 -0.43 -17.71 -14.60
C ARG A 66 -0.63 -16.32 -15.22
N LYS A 67 -0.37 -15.27 -14.44
CA LYS A 67 -0.59 -13.86 -14.83
C LYS A 67 0.58 -12.98 -14.37
N ARG A 68 0.69 -11.79 -14.95
CA ARG A 68 1.59 -10.71 -14.56
C ARG A 68 0.80 -9.47 -14.21
N LEU A 69 1.31 -8.65 -13.29
CA LEU A 69 0.75 -7.34 -12.95
C LEU A 69 1.68 -6.29 -13.52
N LEU A 70 1.24 -5.60 -14.57
CA LEU A 70 2.04 -4.58 -15.23
C LEU A 70 1.65 -3.20 -14.73
N GLU A 71 2.64 -2.36 -14.43
CA GLU A 71 2.50 -0.92 -14.22
C GLU A 71 2.78 -0.21 -15.55
N LEU A 72 1.85 0.65 -15.98
CA LEU A 72 1.97 1.44 -17.21
C LEU A 72 2.62 2.80 -16.92
N ASP A 73 3.02 3.52 -17.97
CA ASP A 73 3.67 4.83 -17.85
C ASP A 73 2.80 5.89 -17.18
N ASP A 74 1.47 5.74 -17.25
CA ASP A 74 0.50 6.62 -16.58
C ASP A 74 0.27 6.27 -15.10
N GLY A 75 1.01 5.29 -14.57
CA GLY A 75 0.90 4.80 -13.19
C GLY A 75 -0.25 3.83 -12.94
N THR A 76 -1.11 3.57 -13.94
CA THR A 76 -2.17 2.57 -13.83
C THR A 76 -1.60 1.15 -13.87
N ARG A 77 -2.38 0.18 -13.38
CA ARG A 77 -1.97 -1.23 -13.35
C ARG A 77 -2.92 -2.12 -14.14
N LYS A 78 -2.36 -3.07 -14.88
CA LYS A 78 -3.11 -4.04 -15.69
C LYS A 78 -2.63 -5.47 -15.44
N VAL A 79 -3.59 -6.37 -15.21
CA VAL A 79 -3.31 -7.81 -15.12
C VAL A 79 -3.43 -8.44 -16.50
N LEU A 80 -2.39 -9.15 -16.95
CA LEU A 80 -2.38 -9.88 -18.22
C LEU A 80 -1.99 -11.35 -18.00
N PRO A 81 -2.41 -12.28 -18.88
CA PRO A 81 -1.85 -13.62 -18.92
C PRO A 81 -0.32 -13.59 -19.01
N ALA A 82 0.37 -14.54 -18.40
CA ALA A 82 1.84 -14.52 -18.31
C ALA A 82 2.52 -14.42 -19.68
N ASN A 83 1.98 -15.10 -20.69
CA ASN A 83 2.53 -15.15 -22.04
C ASN A 83 2.01 -14.05 -22.98
N ALA A 84 1.18 -13.12 -22.47
CA ALA A 84 0.69 -12.01 -23.29
C ALA A 84 1.84 -11.03 -23.60
N PRO A 85 1.83 -10.39 -24.79
CA PRO A 85 2.79 -9.34 -25.11
C PRO A 85 2.78 -8.23 -24.05
N GLN A 86 3.96 -7.78 -23.65
CA GLN A 86 4.09 -6.65 -22.75
C GLN A 86 3.94 -5.35 -23.55
N PRO A 87 3.04 -4.44 -23.15
CA PRO A 87 2.98 -3.11 -23.73
C PRO A 87 4.33 -2.40 -23.60
N GLU A 88 4.66 -1.56 -24.58
CA GLU A 88 5.86 -0.72 -24.53
C GLU A 88 5.84 0.19 -23.29
N GLY A 89 7.01 0.38 -22.66
CA GLY A 89 7.15 1.18 -21.43
C GLY A 89 6.69 0.48 -20.13
N ALA A 90 5.77 -0.49 -20.23
CA ALA A 90 5.23 -1.16 -19.05
C ALA A 90 6.30 -1.92 -18.25
N ARG A 91 6.18 -1.91 -16.92
CA ARG A 91 7.08 -2.64 -15.99
C ARG A 91 6.32 -3.73 -15.25
N ASP A 92 6.95 -4.87 -15.03
CA ASP A 92 6.36 -5.92 -14.19
C ASP A 92 6.48 -5.54 -12.71
N ALA A 93 5.35 -5.47 -12.02
CA ALA A 93 5.29 -5.21 -10.58
C ALA A 93 5.56 -6.48 -9.76
N GLN A 94 5.47 -7.66 -10.37
CA GLN A 94 5.77 -8.94 -9.74
C GLN A 94 7.19 -9.39 -10.12
N ARG A 95 7.99 -9.72 -9.11
CA ARG A 95 9.34 -10.24 -9.28
C ARG A 95 9.62 -11.29 -8.21
N PRO A 96 10.52 -12.26 -8.49
CA PRO A 96 10.93 -13.26 -7.50
C PRO A 96 11.34 -12.58 -6.18
N ILE A 97 10.98 -13.20 -5.06
CA ILE A 97 11.22 -12.59 -3.75
C ILE A 97 12.72 -12.46 -3.47
N GLU A 98 13.55 -13.34 -4.03
CA GLU A 98 15.01 -13.31 -3.93
C GLU A 98 15.62 -12.09 -4.63
N GLU A 99 14.97 -11.60 -5.69
CA GLU A 99 15.35 -10.38 -6.41
C GLU A 99 14.71 -9.12 -5.81
N ALA A 100 13.59 -9.28 -5.11
CA ALA A 100 12.80 -8.19 -4.54
C ALA A 100 13.13 -7.89 -3.07
N SER A 101 13.65 -8.87 -2.35
CA SER A 101 14.05 -8.74 -0.95
C SER A 101 15.31 -7.91 -0.88
N GLY A 102 15.16 -6.68 -0.39
CA GLY A 102 16.29 -5.91 0.12
C GLY A 102 16.87 -6.58 1.38
N ASP A 103 17.78 -5.88 2.04
CA ASP A 103 18.36 -6.28 3.33
C ASP A 103 17.34 -6.41 4.49
N GLY A 104 16.07 -6.08 4.25
CA GLY A 104 15.02 -6.08 5.27
C GLY A 104 14.96 -4.78 6.07
N ASP A 105 15.63 -3.70 5.62
CA ASP A 105 15.56 -2.40 6.29
C ASP A 105 14.13 -1.82 6.26
N ILE A 106 13.52 -1.78 7.44
CA ILE A 106 12.18 -1.23 7.65
C ILE A 106 12.11 0.26 7.32
N HIS A 107 13.20 1.01 7.48
CA HIS A 107 13.25 2.43 7.13
C HIS A 107 13.22 2.63 5.61
N ALA A 108 14.02 1.89 4.86
CA ALA A 108 13.94 1.89 3.39
C ALA A 108 12.54 1.50 2.88
N LEU A 109 11.88 0.52 3.51
CA LEU A 109 10.50 0.13 3.18
C LEU A 109 9.51 1.26 3.48
N ARG A 110 9.64 1.94 4.62
CA ARG A 110 8.82 3.10 4.99
C ARG A 110 8.99 4.25 3.99
N GLU A 111 10.23 4.61 3.64
CA GLU A 111 10.49 5.68 2.68
C GLU A 111 9.93 5.36 1.30
N ARG A 112 9.98 4.10 0.88
CA ARG A 112 9.33 3.67 -0.36
C ARG A 112 7.81 3.88 -0.33
N VAL A 113 7.14 3.57 0.79
CA VAL A 113 5.69 3.80 0.95
C VAL A 113 5.38 5.30 0.92
N LEU A 114 6.17 6.12 1.61
CA LEU A 114 5.98 7.58 1.60
C LEU A 114 6.17 8.19 0.20
N ALA A 115 7.18 7.73 -0.54
CA ALA A 115 7.40 8.16 -1.92
C ALA A 115 6.22 7.79 -2.83
N GLN A 116 5.61 6.61 -2.63
CA GLN A 116 4.42 6.20 -3.35
C GLN A 116 3.20 7.07 -3.00
N LEU A 117 2.96 7.33 -1.71
CA LEU A 117 1.86 8.20 -1.29
C LEU A 117 2.01 9.63 -1.83
N ALA A 118 3.23 10.16 -1.92
CA ALA A 118 3.52 11.49 -2.45
C ALA A 118 3.19 11.66 -3.94
N THR A 119 3.00 10.57 -4.70
CA THR A 119 2.57 10.63 -6.10
C THR A 119 1.12 11.12 -6.27
N GLY A 120 0.30 11.07 -5.21
CA GLY A 120 -1.12 11.39 -5.29
C GLY A 120 -1.98 10.32 -5.96
N VAL A 121 -1.40 9.22 -6.43
CA VAL A 121 -2.13 8.08 -7.03
C VAL A 121 -2.94 7.31 -5.97
N PHE A 122 -2.47 7.32 -4.72
CA PHE A 122 -3.09 6.64 -3.59
C PHE A 122 -3.77 7.68 -2.69
N VAL A 123 -5.01 8.02 -3.03
CA VAL A 123 -5.88 8.90 -2.23
C VAL A 123 -6.86 8.07 -1.40
N LEU A 124 -7.21 8.60 -0.22
CA LEU A 124 -8.29 8.10 0.64
C LEU A 124 -9.66 8.40 0.02
#